data_AF-A0AA37XH44-F1
#
_entry.id   AF-A0AA37XH44-F1
#
_cell.length_a   1.000
_cell.length_b   1.000
_cell.length_c   1.000
_cell.angle_alpha   90.00
_cell.angle_beta   90.00
_cell.angle_gamma   90.00
#
_symmetry.space_group_name_H-M   'P 1'
#
loop_
_entity.id
_entity.type
_entity.pdbx_description
1 polymer ?
#
loop_
_entity_poly.entity_id
_entity_poly.type
_entity_poly.pdbx_seq_one_letter_code
_entity_poly.pdbx_strand_id
1 'polypeptide(L)' 'MFMGLPDPITAGDDVDITLTLADGSDLEFVAVAKDYEGANESYERDGGTDHGDMGDSDTGHGETAHGDHEGTDH' A
#
# COMPACT_ATOMS: atom_id res chain seq x y z
N MET A 1 -6.93 -15.58 15.91
CA MET A 1 -7.82 -14.44 15.60
C MET A 1 -9.21 -14.80 16.12
N PHE A 2 -9.81 -13.95 16.93
CA PHE A 2 -11.17 -14.16 17.43
C PHE A 2 -12.18 -13.70 16.38
N MET A 3 -13.23 -14.51 16.14
CA MET A 3 -14.30 -14.20 15.19
C MET A 3 -15.64 -14.55 15.83
N GLY A 4 -16.66 -13.73 15.59
CA GLY A 4 -18.02 -13.98 16.10
C GLY A 4 -18.16 -13.80 17.61
N LEU A 5 -17.57 -12.74 18.17
CA LEU A 5 -17.78 -12.39 19.57
C LEU A 5 -19.28 -12.10 19.82
N PRO A 6 -19.86 -12.62 20.92
CA PRO A 6 -21.28 -12.46 21.22
C PRO A 6 -21.64 -11.03 21.62
N ASP A 7 -20.67 -10.33 22.22
CA ASP A 7 -20.81 -8.99 22.77
C ASP A 7 -19.61 -8.12 22.39
N PRO A 8 -19.81 -6.79 22.28
CA PRO A 8 -18.72 -5.85 22.04
C PRO A 8 -17.77 -5.79 23.24
N ILE A 9 -16.47 -5.67 22.96
CA ILE A 9 -15.41 -5.48 23.97
C ILE A 9 -14.96 -4.01 23.89
N THR A 10 -14.86 -3.34 25.04
CA THR A 10 -14.44 -1.94 25.12
C THR A 10 -12.93 -1.84 25.35
N ALA A 11 -12.30 -0.79 24.81
CA ALA A 11 -10.91 -0.52 25.12
C ALA A 11 -10.72 -0.27 26.62
N GLY A 12 -9.77 -0.96 27.23
CA GLY A 12 -9.51 -0.96 28.66
C GLY A 12 -10.12 -2.13 29.42
N ASP A 13 -10.95 -2.96 28.77
CA ASP A 13 -11.55 -4.13 29.44
C ASP A 13 -10.52 -5.23 29.70
N ASP A 14 -10.55 -5.81 30.89
CA ASP A 14 -9.82 -7.03 31.22
C ASP A 14 -10.63 -8.24 30.75
N VAL A 15 -10.08 -9.02 29.81
CA VAL A 15 -10.74 -10.20 29.22
C VAL A 15 -10.03 -11.46 29.67
N ASP A 16 -10.74 -12.33 30.39
CA ASP A 16 -10.25 -13.66 30.75
C ASP A 16 -10.26 -14.59 29.52
N ILE A 17 -9.09 -15.14 29.17
CA ILE A 17 -8.91 -16.04 28.04
C ILE A 17 -8.34 -17.36 28.54
N THR A 18 -8.99 -18.46 28.17
CA THR A 18 -8.48 -19.82 28.37
C THR A 18 -7.94 -20.35 27.04
N LEU A 19 -6.64 -20.65 27.00
CA LEU A 19 -5.99 -21.27 25.85
C LEU A 19 -5.72 -22.75 26.15
N THR A 20 -6.39 -23.63 25.42
CA THR A 20 -6.08 -25.07 25.45
C THR A 20 -4.90 -25.36 24.50
N LEU A 21 -3.83 -25.92 25.05
CA LEU A 21 -2.62 -26.27 24.31
C LEU A 21 -2.74 -27.67 23.70
N ALA A 22 -1.88 -27.98 22.74
CA ALA A 22 -1.90 -29.27 22.04
C ALA A 22 -1.58 -30.47 22.94
N ASP A 23 -0.89 -30.25 24.08
CA ASP A 23 -0.65 -31.26 25.11
C ASP A 23 -1.87 -31.52 26.01
N GLY A 24 -2.95 -30.77 25.83
CA GLY A 24 -4.21 -30.92 26.57
C GLY A 24 -4.27 -30.15 27.89
N SER A 25 -3.27 -29.34 28.21
CA SER A 25 -3.33 -28.39 29.33
C SER A 25 -4.04 -27.10 28.92
N ASP A 26 -4.63 -26.42 29.91
CA ASP A 26 -5.26 -25.11 29.75
C ASP A 26 -4.39 -24.03 30.42
N LEU A 27 -4.21 -22.92 29.71
CA LEU A 27 -3.56 -21.71 30.21
C LEU A 27 -4.58 -20.59 30.29
N GLU A 28 -4.88 -20.16 31.51
CA GLU A 28 -5.72 -18.99 31.77
C GLU A 28 -4.85 -17.73 31.88
N PHE A 29 -5.22 -16.70 31.14
CA PHE A 29 -4.57 -15.40 31.22
C PHE A 29 -5.56 -14.25 30.97
N VAL A 30 -5.29 -13.12 31.60
CA VAL A 30 -6.05 -11.88 31.42
C VAL A 30 -5.39 -11.07 30.30
N ALA A 31 -6.18 -10.73 29.30
CA ALA A 31 -5.78 -9.82 28.23
C ALA A 31 -6.51 -8.50 28.35
N VAL A 32 -5.77 -7.41 28.50
CA VAL A 32 -6.34 -6.07 28.44
C VAL A 32 -6.67 -5.73 26.99
N ALA A 33 -7.95 -5.50 26.71
CA ALA A 33 -8.43 -5.03 25.43
C ALA A 33 -7.84 -3.64 25.15
N LYS A 34 -7.08 -3.54 24.08
CA LYS A 34 -6.54 -2.26 23.59
C LYS A 34 -7.22 -1.93 22.28
N ASP A 35 -7.55 -0.66 22.09
CA ASP A 35 -7.97 -0.19 20.78
C ASP A 35 -6.82 -0.48 19.80
N TYR A 36 -7.14 -1.15 18.69
CA TYR A 36 -6.14 -1.45 17.69
C TYR A 36 -5.93 -0.18 16.87
N GLU A 37 -5.05 0.70 17.37
CA GLU A 37 -4.41 1.71 16.55
C GLU A 37 -3.65 0.95 15.47
N GLY A 38 -4.30 0.74 14.31
CA GLY A 38 -3.70 0.06 13.16
C GLY A 38 -2.27 0.54 13.00
N ALA A 39 -1.35 -0.41 12.78
CA ALA A 39 0.08 -0.16 12.66
C ALA A 39 0.28 1.22 12.02
N ASN A 40 0.93 2.15 12.74
CA ASN A 40 1.05 3.56 12.40
C ASN A 40 1.85 3.75 11.09
N GLU A 41 1.29 3.24 10.00
CA GLU A 41 1.87 3.05 8.70
C GLU A 41 1.41 4.22 7.85
N SER A 42 2.14 5.32 7.94
CA SER A 42 2.10 6.29 6.86
C SER A 42 2.79 5.66 5.65
N TYR A 43 2.02 5.08 4.73
CA TYR A 43 2.49 4.81 3.38
C TYR A 43 2.58 6.16 2.64
N GLU A 44 3.57 6.97 2.99
CA GLU A 44 4.01 8.05 2.13
C GLU A 44 4.60 7.39 0.88
N ARG A 45 3.79 7.34 -0.18
CA ARG A 45 4.30 7.12 -1.54
C ARG A 45 5.03 8.39 -1.97
N ASP A 46 6.15 8.71 -1.32
CA ASP A 46 7.13 9.62 -1.92
C ASP A 46 7.87 8.81 -2.99
N GLY A 47 7.42 8.95 -4.23
CA GLY A 47 8.05 8.30 -5.38
C GLY A 47 7.07 7.57 -6.27
N GLY A 48 6.58 8.27 -7.31
CA GLY A 48 6.11 7.60 -8.51
C GLY A 48 5.10 8.39 -9.34
N THR A 49 5.64 9.15 -10.31
CA THR A 49 5.12 9.28 -11.68
C THR A 49 4.18 10.44 -12.01
N ASP A 50 4.77 11.59 -12.36
CA ASP A 50 4.33 12.34 -13.55
C ASP A 50 5.37 12.10 -14.65
N HIS A 51 5.09 11.09 -15.49
CA HIS A 51 5.78 10.89 -16.76
C HIS A 51 5.29 12.00 -17.73
N GLY A 52 5.96 13.15 -17.70
CA GLY A 52 5.90 14.19 -18.71
C GLY A 52 7.21 14.26 -19.50
N ASP A 53 7.61 13.14 -20.11
CA ASP A 53 8.57 13.14 -21.21
C ASP A 53 7.92 13.85 -22.40
N MET A 54 8.40 15.05 -22.75
CA MET A 54 8.57 15.62 -24.10
C MET A 54 9.20 17.01 -23.99
N GLY A 55 10.53 17.05 -23.95
CA GLY A 55 11.30 18.30 -23.92
C GLY A 55 12.73 18.14 -24.44
N ASP A 56 12.92 17.24 -25.41
CA ASP A 56 14.06 17.27 -26.34
C ASP A 56 13.65 18.25 -27.46
N SER A 57 14.43 19.24 -27.93
CA SER A 57 15.85 19.18 -28.22
C SER A 57 16.51 20.57 -28.20
N ASP A 58 17.70 20.60 -27.62
CA ASP A 58 18.96 21.15 -28.14
C ASP A 58 18.95 22.34 -29.13
N THR A 59 19.58 23.43 -28.66
CA THR A 59 20.76 24.06 -29.28
C THR A 59 21.06 23.66 -30.74
N GLY A 60 21.12 24.68 -31.60
CA GLY A 60 21.16 24.54 -33.05
C GLY A 60 22.22 23.62 -33.65
N HIS A 61 21.79 22.89 -34.67
CA HIS A 61 22.62 22.50 -35.80
C HIS A 61 21.87 22.85 -37.09
N GLY A 62 22.44 23.80 -37.83
CA GLY A 62 21.99 24.14 -39.16
C GLY A 62 22.21 22.97 -40.13
N GLU A 63 21.35 22.97 -41.13
CA GLU A 63 21.57 22.45 -42.48
C GLU A 63 21.68 20.93 -42.62
N THR A 64 20.53 20.27 -42.83
CA THR A 64 20.47 19.15 -43.76
C THR A 64 19.13 19.19 -44.49
N ALA A 65 19.20 19.54 -45.77
CA ALA A 65 18.06 19.56 -46.67
C ALA A 65 17.59 18.12 -46.95
N HIS A 66 16.35 17.81 -46.60
CA HIS A 66 15.60 16.64 -47.06
C HIS A 66 14.27 17.21 -47.57
N GLY A 67 14.10 17.46 -48.86
CA GLY A 67 14.24 16.48 -49.93
C GLY A 67 12.88 15.79 -50.07
N ASP A 68 12.04 16.39 -50.90
CA ASP A 68 10.61 16.21 -51.08
C ASP A 68 10.17 14.75 -51.25
N HIS A 69 9.09 14.35 -50.55
CA HIS A 69 8.39 13.11 -50.88
C HIS A 69 6.90 13.20 -50.55
N GLU A 70 6.10 13.64 -51.52
CA GLU A 70 4.80 13.02 -51.80
C GLU A 70 4.59 12.98 -53.31
N GLY A 71 4.82 11.79 -53.88
CA GLY A 71 4.29 11.42 -55.18
C GLY A 71 2.77 11.40 -55.09
N THR A 72 2.13 12.30 -55.82
CA THR A 72 0.73 12.16 -56.19
C THR A 72 0.70 11.40 -57.50
N ASP A 73 0.21 10.16 -57.45
CA ASP A 73 -0.10 9.34 -58.61
C ASP A 73 -1.06 10.08 -59.56
N HIS A 74 -0.70 10.17 -60.84
CA HIS A 74 -1.63 10.45 -61.94
C HIS A 74 -1.09 9.90 -63.27
#